data_AF-A0A2N2XI76-F1
#
_entry.id   AF-A0A2N2XI76-F1
#
_cell.length_a   1.000
_cell.length_b   1.000
_cell.length_c   1.000
_cell.angle_alpha   90.00
_cell.angle_beta   90.00
_cell.angle_gamma   90.00
#
_symmetry.space_group_name_H-M   'P 1'
#
loop_
_entity.id
_entity.type
_entity.pdbx_description
1 polymer ?
#
loop_
_entity_poly.entity_id
_entity_poly.type
_entity_poly.pdbx_seq_one_letter_code
_entity_poly.pdbx_strand_id
1 'polypeptide(L)' 'MASFRIEGGRTLGGEITPQGAKNEALQVLCATALTAGEVTMHNVPDIRDV' A
#
# COMPACT_ATOMS: atom_id res chain seq x y z
N MET A 1 -5.46 22.50 0.02
CA MET A 1 -6.15 21.22 -0.27
C MET A 1 -5.80 20.81 -1.68
N ALA A 2 -5.32 19.58 -1.89
CA ALA A 2 -5.17 19.04 -3.22
C ALA A 2 -6.53 18.48 -3.69
N SER A 3 -6.85 18.66 -4.98
CA SER A 3 -8.08 18.15 -5.58
C SER A 3 -7.76 17.54 -6.95
N PHE A 4 -8.44 16.45 -7.29
CA PHE A 4 -8.41 15.88 -8.62
C PHE A 4 -9.68 16.28 -9.39
N ARG A 5 -9.54 16.67 -10.66
CA ARG A 5 -10.66 16.82 -11.60
C ARG A 5 -10.67 15.62 -12.54
N ILE A 6 -11.74 14.86 -12.52
CA ILE A 6 -11.92 13.69 -13.39
C ILE A 6 -12.84 14.09 -14.54
N GLU A 7 -12.37 13.92 -15.77
CA GLU A 7 -13.14 14.12 -16.99
C GLU A 7 -13.66 12.76 -17.49
N GLY A 8 -14.98 12.61 -17.51
CA GLY A 8 -15.64 11.35 -17.90
C GLY A 8 -15.58 11.05 -19.40
N GLY A 9 -16.28 9.99 -19.82
CA GLY A 9 -16.45 9.62 -21.24
C GLY A 9 -15.44 8.61 -21.78
N ARG A 10 -14.63 7.97 -20.91
CA ARG A 10 -13.67 6.92 -21.28
C ARG A 10 -13.96 5.62 -20.53
N THR A 11 -14.07 4.52 -21.26
CA THR A 11 -14.12 3.17 -20.66
C THR A 11 -12.73 2.77 -20.19
N LEU A 12 -12.63 2.25 -18.97
CA LEU A 12 -11.37 1.69 -18.47
C LEU A 12 -11.07 0.35 -19.14
N GLY A 13 -9.80 0.09 -19.43
CA GLY A 13 -9.35 -1.18 -19.98
C GLY A 13 -7.86 -1.39 -19.68
N GLY A 14 -7.48 -2.65 -19.44
CA GLY A 14 -6.13 -3.04 -19.03
C GLY A 14 -6.11 -3.72 -17.67
N GLU A 15 -4.91 -3.91 -17.15
CA GLU A 15 -4.65 -4.59 -15.88
C GLU A 15 -3.77 -3.71 -14.99
N ILE A 16 -3.93 -3.86 -13.68
CA ILE A 16 -3.05 -3.25 -12.68
C ILE A 16 -2.69 -4.30 -11.64
N THR A 17 -1.46 -4.23 -11.12
CA THR A 17 -1.07 -5.00 -9.94
C THR A 17 -1.33 -4.12 -8.71
N PRO A 18 -2.23 -4.52 -7.79
CA PRO A 18 -2.46 -3.78 -6.57
C PRO A 18 -1.21 -3.81 -5.68
N GLN A 19 -1.00 -2.73 -4.92
CA GLN A 19 0.00 -2.73 -3.86
C GLN A 19 -0.46 -3.59 -2.68
N GLY A 20 0.44 -3.89 -1.74
CA GLY A 20 0.10 -4.66 -0.55
C GLY A 20 -0.99 -4.03 0.31
N ALA A 21 -1.62 -4.85 1.15
CA ALA A 21 -2.70 -4.40 2.00
C ALA A 21 -2.16 -3.57 3.18
N LYS A 22 -2.72 -2.37 3.37
CA LYS A 22 -2.40 -1.48 4.50
C LYS A 22 -2.43 -2.21 5.84
N ASN A 23 -3.53 -2.92 6.10
CA ASN A 23 -3.77 -3.51 7.41
C ASN A 23 -2.81 -4.67 7.71
N GLU A 24 -2.41 -5.42 6.68
CA GLU A 24 -1.42 -6.48 6.80
C GLU A 24 -0.03 -5.89 7.05
N ALA A 25 0.36 -4.86 6.28
CA ALA A 25 1.64 -4.18 6.47
C ALA A 25 1.79 -3.61 7.89
N LEU A 26 0.73 -2.97 8.43
CA LEU A 26 0.74 -2.44 9.80
C LEU A 26 0.87 -3.54 10.86
N GLN A 27 0.18 -4.67 10.69
CA GLN A 27 0.28 -5.80 11.62
C GLN A 27 1.67 -6.44 11.61
N VAL A 28 2.25 -6.65 10.42
CA VAL A 28 3.60 -7.18 10.28
C VAL A 28 4.63 -6.22 10.85
N LEU A 29 4.48 -4.90 10.62
CA LEU A 29 5.34 -3.87 11.20
C LEU A 29 5.32 -3.92 12.74
N CYS A 30 4.15 -4.12 13.35
CA CYS A 30 4.06 -4.33 14.80
C CYS A 30 4.78 -5.61 15.26
N ALA A 31 4.71 -6.69 14.46
CA ALA A 31 5.37 -7.94 14.78
C ALA A 31 6.91 -7.86 14.66
N THR A 32 7.46 -7.01 13.78
CA THR A 32 8.93 -6.85 13.66
C THR A 32 9.55 -6.30 14.95
N ALA A 33 8.80 -5.51 15.72
CA ALA A 33 9.24 -5.02 17.02
C ALA A 33 9.40 -6.11 18.10
N LEU A 34 8.89 -7.33 17.85
CA LEU A 34 8.94 -8.45 18.80
C LEU A 34 10.18 -9.33 18.64
N THR A 35 11.09 -9.01 17.73
CA THR A 35 12.31 -9.76 17.47
C THR A 35 13.53 -8.84 17.41
N ALA A 36 14.69 -9.36 17.81
CA ALA A 36 15.97 -8.67 17.62
C ALA A 36 16.62 -9.00 16.26
N GLY A 37 16.05 -9.94 15.51
CA GLY A 37 16.53 -10.32 14.18
C GLY A 37 16.12 -9.31 13.11
N GLU A 38 16.92 -9.23 12.04
CA GLU A 38 16.58 -8.43 10.87
C GLU A 38 15.33 -9.00 10.17
N VAL A 39 14.40 -8.12 9.80
CA VAL A 39 13.18 -8.46 9.07
C VAL A 39 13.08 -7.61 7.82
N THR A 40 13.01 -8.27 6.66
CA THR A 40 12.79 -7.63 5.37
C THR A 40 11.35 -7.85 4.93
N MET A 41 10.59 -6.76 4.78
CA MET A 41 9.22 -6.79 4.28
C MET A 41 9.18 -6.49 2.78
N HIS A 42 8.38 -7.24 2.04
CA HIS A 42 8.14 -7.04 0.61
C HIS A 42 6.67 -6.73 0.35
N ASN A 43 6.38 -6.11 -0.81
CA ASN A 43 5.02 -5.71 -1.18
C ASN A 43 4.36 -4.79 -0.13
N VAL A 44 5.12 -3.84 0.43
CA VAL A 44 4.59 -2.83 1.35
C VAL A 44 3.94 -1.70 0.54
N PRO A 45 2.70 -1.27 0.84
CA PRO A 45 2.07 -0.18 0.09
C PRO A 45 2.71 1.17 0.40
N ASP A 46 2.91 1.97 -0.63
CA ASP A 46 3.37 3.36 -0.55
C ASP A 46 2.17 4.29 -0.31
N ILE A 47 1.77 4.38 0.96
CA ILE A 47 0.67 5.21 1.44
C ILE A 47 1.04 5.80 2.80
N ARG A 48 0.42 6.93 3.15
CA ARG A 48 0.77 7.71 4.36
C ARG A 48 0.72 6.93 5.69
N ASP A 49 -0.14 5.92 5.80
CA ASP A 49 -0.36 5.21 7.05
C ASP A 49 0.80 4.24 7.40
N VAL A 50 1.60 3.84 6.40
CA VAL A 50 2.67 2.83 6.51
C VAL A 50 4.02 3.51 6.34
#